data_AF-A0A7X4ARJ5-F1
#
_entry.id   AF-A0A7X4ARJ5-F1
#
_cell.length_a   1.000
_cell.length_b   1.000
_cell.length_c   1.000
_cell.angle_alpha   90.00
_cell.angle_beta   90.00
_cell.angle_gamma   90.00
#
_symmetry.space_group_name_H-M   'P 1'
#
loop_
_entity.id
_entity.type
_entity.pdbx_description
1 polymer ?
#
loop_
_entity_poly.entity_id
_entity_poly.type
_entity_poly.pdbx_seq_one_letter_code
_entity_poly.pdbx_strand_id
1 'polypeptide(L)'
;MAKAGAKEKIQAWIEDPTTPYDAWEHKTYDEIAEATGVGRSSVDRHLVILVARTRGYKVAEVKERRKTAWHTRVDRMTPEKLERLKAYRAQDPPLSYEECAVKLDQSLWSVKYHCEKHNL
;
A
#
# COMPACT_ATOMS: atom_id res chain seq x y z
N MET A 1 -31.70 -6.86 6.55
CA MET A 1 -30.82 -5.76 6.11
C MET A 1 -29.85 -6.33 5.08
N ALA A 2 -29.85 -5.84 3.84
CA ALA A 2 -28.89 -6.29 2.84
C ALA A 2 -27.48 -5.80 3.24
N LYS A 3 -26.49 -6.69 3.26
CA LYS A 3 -25.10 -6.29 3.50
C LYS A 3 -24.65 -5.42 2.32
N ALA A 4 -24.08 -4.25 2.62
CA ALA A 4 -23.49 -3.39 1.60
C ALA A 4 -22.45 -4.19 0.78
N GLY A 5 -22.51 -4.06 -0.55
CA GLY A 5 -21.58 -4.71 -1.45
C GLY A 5 -20.18 -4.12 -1.37
N ALA A 6 -19.22 -4.77 -2.02
CA ALA A 6 -17.83 -4.35 -2.01
C ALA A 6 -17.64 -2.91 -2.53
N LYS A 7 -18.38 -2.54 -3.59
CA LYS A 7 -18.30 -1.22 -4.21
C LYS A 7 -18.79 -0.13 -3.25
N GLU A 8 -19.90 -0.37 -2.55
CA GLU A 8 -20.50 0.56 -1.60
C GLU A 8 -19.59 0.78 -0.38
N LYS A 9 -18.96 -0.28 0.12
CA LYS A 9 -17.99 -0.18 1.23
C LYS A 9 -16.75 0.61 0.86
N ILE A 10 -16.18 0.36 -0.33
CA ILE A 10 -15.02 1.13 -0.81
C ILE A 10 -15.42 2.59 -1.06
N GLN A 11 -16.60 2.83 -1.65
CA GLN A 11 -17.11 4.18 -1.89
C GLN A 11 -17.30 4.96 -0.59
N ALA A 12 -17.90 4.34 0.43
CA ALA A 12 -18.09 4.92 1.75
C ALA A 12 -16.75 5.30 2.41
N TRP A 13 -15.73 4.44 2.28
CA TRP A 13 -14.39 4.74 2.79
C TRP A 13 -13.72 5.93 2.08
N ILE A 14 -13.91 6.07 0.76
CA ILE A 14 -13.38 7.23 0.01
C ILE A 14 -14.08 8.53 0.41
N GLU A 15 -15.37 8.46 0.69
CA GLU A 15 -16.22 9.62 1.05
C GLU A 15 -16.18 9.95 2.55
N ASP A 16 -15.62 9.07 3.37
CA ASP A 16 -15.51 9.26 4.81
C ASP A 16 -14.63 10.49 5.10
N PRO A 17 -15.17 11.53 5.79
CA PRO A 17 -14.41 12.73 6.11
C PRO A 17 -13.25 12.49 7.08
N THR A 18 -13.23 11.35 7.79
CA THR A 18 -12.13 10.95 8.67
C THR A 18 -11.00 10.24 7.90
N THR A 19 -11.26 9.77 6.68
CA THR A 19 -10.23 9.20 5.81
C THR A 19 -9.48 10.34 5.11
N PRO A 20 -8.14 10.42 5.23
CA PRO A 20 -7.38 11.45 4.51
C PRO A 20 -7.66 11.43 3.01
N TYR A 21 -7.74 12.62 2.41
CA TYR A 21 -8.16 12.79 1.00
C TYR A 21 -7.36 11.94 0.02
N ASP A 22 -6.06 11.81 0.24
CA ASP A 22 -5.04 11.10 -0.53
C ASP A 22 -4.69 9.71 0.05
N ALA A 23 -5.42 9.23 1.07
CA ALA A 23 -5.14 7.92 1.68
C ALA A 23 -5.18 6.78 0.65
N TRP A 24 -5.98 6.91 -0.40
CA TRP A 24 -6.00 5.96 -1.51
C TRP A 24 -4.66 5.93 -2.25
N GLU A 25 -3.93 7.02 -2.42
CA GLU A 25 -2.60 7.03 -3.08
C GLU A 25 -1.57 6.27 -2.25
N HIS A 26 -1.65 6.45 -0.93
CA HIS A 26 -0.63 6.01 0.00
C HIS A 26 -0.95 4.70 0.71
N LYS A 27 -2.08 4.04 0.45
CA LYS A 27 -2.38 2.71 1.00
C LYS A 27 -2.28 1.62 -0.06
N THR A 28 -1.71 0.49 0.34
CA THR A 28 -1.74 -0.76 -0.41
C THR A 28 -3.17 -1.28 -0.52
N TYR A 29 -3.42 -2.17 -1.47
CA TYR A 29 -4.75 -2.78 -1.59
C TYR A 29 -5.11 -3.64 -0.39
N ASP A 30 -4.13 -4.23 0.30
CA ASP A 30 -4.35 -5.01 1.52
C ASP A 30 -4.73 -4.11 2.70
N GLU A 31 -4.05 -2.96 2.87
CA GLU A 31 -4.42 -1.97 3.90
C GLU A 31 -5.84 -1.41 3.68
N ILE A 32 -6.23 -1.19 2.43
CA ILE A 32 -7.60 -0.73 2.09
C ILE A 32 -8.61 -1.86 2.28
N ALA A 33 -8.25 -3.11 1.92
CA ALA A 33 -9.08 -4.28 2.14
C ALA A 33 -9.41 -4.48 3.62
N GLU A 34 -8.41 -4.33 4.49
CA GLU A 34 -8.57 -4.35 5.94
C GLU A 34 -9.48 -3.21 6.42
N ALA A 35 -9.18 -1.97 6.01
CA ALA A 35 -9.96 -0.79 6.42
C ALA A 35 -11.44 -0.85 5.99
N THR A 36 -11.74 -1.48 4.85
CA THR A 36 -13.09 -1.57 4.30
C THR A 36 -13.81 -2.89 4.64
N GLY A 37 -13.09 -3.89 5.16
CA GLY A 37 -13.59 -5.26 5.30
C GLY A 37 -14.02 -5.88 3.97
N VAL A 38 -13.30 -5.57 2.88
CA VAL A 38 -13.54 -6.04 1.51
C VAL A 38 -12.33 -6.85 1.05
N GLY A 39 -12.51 -7.93 0.29
CA GLY A 39 -11.39 -8.70 -0.24
C GLY A 39 -10.49 -7.89 -1.18
N ARG A 40 -9.17 -8.08 -1.10
CA ARG A 40 -8.14 -7.41 -1.93
C ARG A 40 -8.49 -7.33 -3.41
N SER A 41 -8.93 -8.45 -4.01
CA SER A 41 -9.27 -8.50 -5.44
C SER A 41 -10.40 -7.56 -5.83
N SER A 42 -11.35 -7.30 -4.92
CA SER A 42 -12.42 -6.34 -5.14
C SER A 42 -11.92 -4.90 -5.00
N VAL A 43 -10.98 -4.65 -4.09
CA VAL A 43 -10.30 -3.34 -3.98
C VAL A 43 -9.55 -3.02 -5.27
N ASP A 44 -8.71 -3.95 -5.74
CA ASP A 44 -7.95 -3.80 -6.99
C ASP A 44 -8.88 -3.51 -8.19
N ARG A 45 -9.99 -4.24 -8.29
CA ARG A 45 -10.98 -4.05 -9.37
C ARG A 45 -11.69 -2.70 -9.34
N HIS A 46 -12.03 -2.19 -8.15
CA HIS A 46 -12.97 -1.07 -8.03
C HIS A 46 -12.34 0.26 -7.64
N LEU A 47 -11.28 0.27 -6.84
CA LEU A 47 -10.74 1.47 -6.20
C LEU A 47 -10.44 2.59 -7.20
N VAL A 48 -9.70 2.27 -8.27
CA VAL A 48 -9.25 3.28 -9.25
C VAL A 48 -10.44 3.98 -9.91
N ILE A 49 -11.47 3.21 -10.28
CA ILE A 49 -12.68 3.74 -10.93
C ILE A 49 -13.49 4.59 -9.95
N LEU A 50 -13.62 4.14 -8.70
CA LEU A 50 -14.36 4.87 -7.67
C LEU A 50 -13.65 6.19 -7.32
N VAL A 51 -12.34 6.17 -7.08
CA VAL A 51 -11.56 7.40 -6.84
C VAL A 51 -11.68 8.37 -8.00
N ALA A 52 -11.53 7.90 -9.24
CA ALA A 52 -11.67 8.73 -10.44
C ALA A 52 -13.03 9.44 -10.47
N ARG A 53 -14.11 8.71 -10.21
CA ARG A 53 -15.47 9.26 -10.17
C ARG A 53 -15.66 10.25 -9.01
N THR A 54 -15.28 9.86 -7.80
CA THR A 54 -15.56 10.62 -6.57
C THR A 54 -14.72 11.89 -6.49
N ARG A 55 -13.50 11.86 -7.05
CA ARG A 55 -12.56 13.00 -7.00
C ARG A 55 -12.48 13.80 -8.31
N GLY A 56 -13.21 13.38 -9.36
CA GLY A 56 -13.21 14.07 -10.66
C GLY A 56 -11.93 13.87 -11.49
N TYR A 57 -11.17 12.80 -11.24
CA TYR A 57 -9.94 12.49 -11.98
C TYR A 57 -10.21 11.58 -13.18
N LYS A 58 -9.26 11.55 -14.13
CA LYS A 58 -9.21 10.48 -15.14
C LYS A 58 -8.65 9.20 -14.51
N VAL A 59 -9.12 8.04 -14.94
CA VAL A 59 -8.59 6.72 -14.49
C VAL A 59 -7.07 6.62 -14.67
N ALA A 60 -6.54 7.13 -15.79
CA ALA A 60 -5.10 7.13 -16.06
C ALA A 60 -4.32 7.97 -15.03
N GLU A 61 -4.87 9.12 -14.63
CA GLU A 61 -4.26 10.00 -13.63
C GLU A 61 -4.24 9.35 -12.24
N VAL A 62 -5.33 8.69 -11.84
CA VAL A 62 -5.39 7.93 -10.58
C VAL A 62 -4.32 6.83 -10.55
N LYS A 63 -4.15 6.10 -11.67
CA LYS A 63 -3.10 5.08 -11.79
C LYS A 63 -1.71 5.67 -11.66
N GLU A 64 -1.45 6.78 -12.35
CA GLU A 64 -0.13 7.43 -12.29
C GLU A 64 0.17 7.96 -10.90
N ARG A 65 -0.78 8.62 -10.24
CA ARG A 65 -0.60 9.10 -8.85
C ARG A 65 -0.32 7.98 -7.87
N ARG A 66 -1.04 6.86 -7.95
CA ARG A 66 -0.73 5.66 -7.14
C ARG A 66 0.69 5.15 -7.42
N LYS A 67 1.09 5.10 -8.69
CA LYS A 67 2.44 4.67 -9.08
C LYS A 67 3.51 5.61 -8.55
N THR A 68 3.32 6.93 -8.65
CA THR A 68 4.24 7.94 -8.08
C THR A 68 4.32 7.81 -6.56
N ALA A 69 3.19 7.75 -5.86
CA ALA A 69 3.15 7.55 -4.42
C ALA A 69 3.84 6.25 -3.98
N TRP A 70 3.72 5.20 -4.80
CA TRP A 70 4.40 3.93 -4.60
C TRP A 70 5.91 4.03 -4.82
N HIS A 71 6.37 4.68 -5.90
CA HIS A 71 7.80 4.94 -6.11
C HIS A 71 8.38 5.77 -4.97
N THR A 72 7.70 6.85 -4.55
CA THR A 72 8.14 7.65 -3.40
C THR A 72 8.28 6.82 -2.13
N ARG A 73 7.43 5.80 -1.92
CA ARG A 73 7.56 4.87 -0.78
C ARG A 73 8.77 3.93 -0.94
N VAL A 74 9.01 3.41 -2.13
CA VAL A 74 10.19 2.58 -2.43
C VAL A 74 11.48 3.40 -2.26
N ASP A 75 11.50 4.61 -2.80
CA ASP A 75 12.66 5.51 -2.78
C ASP A 75 13.04 5.99 -1.37
N ARG A 76 12.11 5.88 -0.39
CA ARG A 76 12.46 6.06 1.04
C ARG A 76 13.46 5.02 1.54
N MET A 77 13.63 3.89 0.83
CA MET A 77 14.70 2.94 1.08
C MET A 77 16.02 3.55 0.60
N THR A 78 16.66 4.31 1.48
CA THR A 78 17.99 4.86 1.20
C THR A 78 19.03 3.74 1.11
N PRO A 79 20.19 3.98 0.46
CA PRO A 79 21.28 3.01 0.42
C PRO A 79 21.69 2.50 1.82
N GLU A 80 21.70 3.36 2.83
CA GLU A 80 22.05 3.00 4.21
C GLU A 80 21.00 2.08 4.84
N LYS A 81 19.71 2.33 4.58
CA LYS A 81 18.63 1.44 5.03
C LYS A 81 18.71 0.08 4.31
N LEU A 82 19.07 0.08 3.03
CA LEU A 82 19.25 -1.15 2.27
C LEU A 82 20.43 -1.98 2.80
N GLU A 83 21.56 -1.35 3.14
CA GLU A 83 22.69 -2.06 3.77
C GLU A 83 22.30 -2.64 5.14
N ARG A 84 21.52 -1.89 5.94
CA ARG A 84 20.96 -2.43 7.20
C ARG A 84 20.01 -3.60 6.95
N LEU A 85 19.16 -3.53 5.91
CA LEU A 85 18.26 -4.63 5.53
C LEU A 85 19.07 -5.89 5.20
N LYS A 86 20.11 -5.78 4.38
CA LYS A 86 21.03 -6.88 4.06
C LYS A 86 21.65 -7.47 5.33
N ALA A 87 22.12 -6.61 6.23
CA ALA A 87 22.70 -7.04 7.51
C ALA A 87 21.67 -7.78 8.39
N TYR A 88 20.41 -7.32 8.44
CA TYR A 88 19.34 -7.98 9.20
C TYR A 88 18.97 -9.35 8.63
N ARG A 89 18.96 -9.47 7.30
CA ARG A 89 18.67 -10.72 6.60
C ARG A 89 19.82 -11.72 6.60
N ALA A 90 21.04 -11.27 6.87
CA ALA A 90 22.23 -12.12 7.02
C ALA A 90 22.47 -12.60 8.47
N GLN A 91 21.65 -12.20 9.45
CA GLN A 91 21.74 -12.70 10.83
C GLN A 91 21.32 -14.17 10.93
N ASP A 92 21.71 -14.82 12.04
CA ASP A 92 21.29 -16.18 12.38
C ASP A 92 20.63 -16.20 13.78
N PRO A 93 19.29 -16.36 13.88
CA PRO A 93 18.33 -16.42 12.77
C PRO A 93 18.13 -15.05 12.09
N PRO A 94 17.75 -15.02 10.80
CA PRO A 94 17.51 -13.77 10.09
C PRO A 94 16.21 -13.13 10.59
N LEU A 95 16.22 -11.80 10.72
CA LEU A 95 15.01 -11.07 11.13
C LEU A 95 13.87 -11.30 10.13
N SER A 96 12.65 -11.38 10.66
CA SER A 96 11.45 -11.41 9.84
C SER A 96 11.28 -10.12 9.03
N TYR A 97 10.47 -10.17 7.97
CA TYR A 97 10.20 -8.98 7.15
C TYR A 97 9.45 -7.91 7.93
N GLU A 98 8.56 -8.33 8.84
CA GLU A 98 7.81 -7.48 9.76
C GLU A 98 8.76 -6.73 10.70
N GLU A 99 9.74 -7.43 11.30
CA GLU A 99 10.74 -6.80 12.17
C GLU A 99 11.65 -5.85 11.39
N CYS A 100 12.06 -6.22 10.17
CA CYS A 100 12.84 -5.35 9.30
C CYS A 100 12.05 -4.08 8.94
N ALA A 101 10.76 -4.20 8.65
CA ALA A 101 9.89 -3.08 8.33
C ALA A 101 9.82 -2.07 9.48
N VAL A 102 9.63 -2.57 10.71
CA VAL A 102 9.62 -1.74 11.92
C VAL A 102 10.98 -1.08 12.15
N LYS A 103 12.08 -1.84 12.10
CA LYS A 103 13.44 -1.31 12.37
C LYS A 103 13.92 -0.30 11.33
N LEU A 104 13.50 -0.45 10.08
CA LEU A 104 13.91 0.44 8.98
C LEU A 104 12.97 1.62 8.79
N ASP A 105 11.87 1.69 9.54
CA ASP A 105 10.76 2.62 9.30
C ASP A 105 10.35 2.55 7.82
N GLN A 106 10.00 1.34 7.40
CA GLN A 106 9.60 0.99 6.03
C GLN A 106 8.30 0.20 6.06
N SER A 107 7.55 0.26 4.97
CA SER A 107 6.41 -0.64 4.81
C SER A 107 6.91 -2.08 4.64
N LEU A 108 6.15 -3.05 5.18
CA LEU A 108 6.40 -4.49 4.99
C LEU A 108 6.57 -4.85 3.51
N TRP A 109 5.74 -4.23 2.67
CA TRP A 109 5.81 -4.42 1.23
C TRP A 109 7.14 -3.90 0.63
N SER A 110 7.62 -2.72 1.03
CA SER A 110 8.91 -2.18 0.57
C SER A 110 10.08 -3.10 0.94
N VAL A 111 10.07 -3.61 2.18
CA VAL A 111 11.05 -4.60 2.62
C VAL A 111 11.02 -5.86 1.76
N LYS A 112 9.82 -6.45 1.55
CA LYS A 112 9.66 -7.63 0.69
C LYS A 112 10.16 -7.38 -0.74
N TYR A 113 9.81 -6.24 -1.32
CA TYR A 113 10.25 -5.84 -2.65
C TYR A 113 11.79 -5.75 -2.75
N HIS A 114 12.46 -5.13 -1.77
CA HIS A 114 13.91 -5.04 -1.79
C HIS A 114 14.60 -6.39 -1.51
N CYS A 115 14.05 -7.23 -0.62
CA CYS A 115 14.57 -8.59 -0.44
C CYS A 115 14.48 -9.41 -1.73
N GLU A 116 13.34 -9.37 -2.43
CA GLU A 116 13.16 -10.05 -3.72
C GLU A 116 14.10 -9.50 -4.79
N LYS A 117 14.20 -8.17 -4.92
CA LYS A 117 15.07 -7.50 -5.90
C LYS A 117 16.55 -7.78 -5.70
N HIS A 118 16.98 -7.96 -4.45
CA HIS A 118 18.39 -8.13 -4.08
C HIS A 118 18.77 -9.56 -3.66
N ASN A 119 17.85 -10.52 -3.76
CA ASN A 119 18.02 -11.93 -3.37
C ASN A 119 18.48 -12.14 -1.90
N LEU A 120 17.73 -11.56 -0.95
CA LEU A 120 17.96 -11.63 0.53
C LEU A 120 16.94 -12.51 1.27
#